data_AF-A0A8S3HYP9-F1
#
_entry.id   AF-A0A8S3HYP9-F1
#
_cell.length_a   1.000
_cell.length_b   1.000
_cell.length_c   1.000
_cell.angle_alpha   90.00
_cell.angle_beta   90.00
_cell.angle_gamma   90.00
#
_symmetry.space_group_name_H-M   'P 1'
#
loop_
_entity.id
_entity.type
_entity.pdbx_description
1 polymer ?
#
loop_
_entity_poly.entity_id
_entity_poly.type
_entity_poly.pdbx_seq_one_letter_code
_entity_poly.pdbx_strand_id
1 'polypeptide(L)'
;MARVRCCTDLDKTVLTQNFDKRSWSSVSPDEDWNFYWASVVTVRSIFNPSNDHPRLTDNQVINHFPNHYELTRKDLMVKNIKRYRRELEKDGNLLCEKDDTGVHKYLDFIPVTYMMPADYNLFADDFRRDPNHTWIMKPAARAQGKGIFLINKMSQIKKWSRDGKSIPAAAPTRETFVISKYIDNPLLIGGKKFDLRLYVLVTSFKPLKCYL
;
A
#
# COMPACT_ATOMS: atom_id res chain seq x y z
N MET A 1 33.32 6.30 -19.79
CA MET A 1 32.10 6.73 -19.06
C MET A 1 32.43 6.80 -17.58
N ALA A 2 31.98 7.84 -16.88
CA ALA A 2 32.17 7.92 -15.43
C ALA A 2 31.42 6.77 -14.73
N ARG A 3 32.01 6.21 -13.67
CA ARG A 3 31.42 5.14 -12.88
C ARG A 3 30.24 5.71 -12.07
N VAL A 4 29.07 5.05 -12.13
CA VAL A 4 27.89 5.47 -11.37
C VAL A 4 28.20 5.40 -9.87
N ARG A 5 27.93 6.48 -9.15
CA ARG A 5 28.05 6.55 -7.69
C ARG A 5 26.71 6.21 -7.04
N CYS A 6 26.71 5.26 -6.11
CA CYS A 6 25.50 4.81 -5.42
C CYS A 6 25.65 4.87 -3.90
N CYS A 7 24.55 5.10 -3.21
CA CYS A 7 24.48 5.04 -1.77
C CYS A 7 23.21 4.29 -1.32
N THR A 8 23.26 3.72 -0.11
CA THR A 8 22.10 3.09 0.52
C THR A 8 22.22 3.20 2.04
N ASP A 9 21.09 3.45 2.70
CA ASP A 9 20.94 3.43 4.16
C ASP A 9 20.36 2.08 4.65
N LEU A 10 20.28 1.10 3.75
CA LEU A 10 19.80 -0.24 4.04
C LEU A 10 20.95 -1.22 3.99
N ASP A 11 21.21 -1.89 5.11
CA ASP A 11 22.11 -3.04 5.15
C ASP A 11 21.41 -4.28 4.59
N LYS A 12 21.45 -4.41 3.26
CA LYS A 12 20.91 -5.55 2.51
C LYS A 12 21.93 -6.04 1.50
N THR A 13 22.46 -7.23 1.76
CA THR A 13 23.48 -7.90 0.93
C THR A 13 23.07 -8.03 -0.54
N VAL A 14 21.77 -8.23 -0.81
CA VAL A 14 21.25 -8.31 -2.20
C VAL A 14 21.43 -7.00 -2.97
N LEU A 15 21.39 -5.84 -2.29
CA LEU A 15 21.61 -4.53 -2.91
C LEU A 15 23.10 -4.29 -3.13
N THR A 16 23.92 -4.47 -2.08
CA THR A 16 25.35 -4.20 -2.16
C THR A 16 26.03 -5.08 -3.21
N GLN A 17 25.75 -6.40 -3.23
CA GLN A 17 26.26 -7.30 -4.26
C GLN A 17 25.78 -6.93 -5.67
N ASN A 18 24.58 -6.35 -5.81
CA ASN A 18 24.02 -5.93 -7.10
C ASN A 18 24.72 -4.68 -7.64
N PHE A 19 25.08 -3.75 -6.77
CA PHE A 19 25.89 -2.57 -7.08
C PHE A 19 27.32 -2.98 -7.45
N ASP A 20 27.93 -3.88 -6.68
CA ASP A 20 29.27 -4.40 -6.95
C ASP A 20 29.35 -5.09 -8.32
N LYS A 21 28.39 -5.96 -8.63
CA LYS A 21 28.29 -6.64 -9.94
C LYS A 21 28.15 -5.67 -11.12
N ARG A 22 27.58 -4.49 -10.90
CA ARG A 22 27.48 -3.43 -11.92
C ARG A 22 28.72 -2.55 -11.97
N SER A 23 29.70 -2.82 -11.12
CA SER A 23 30.84 -1.94 -10.90
C SER A 23 30.36 -0.52 -10.59
N TRP A 24 29.42 -0.34 -9.67
CA TRP A 24 29.06 0.98 -9.14
C TRP A 24 29.99 1.35 -7.98
N SER A 25 30.22 2.64 -7.76
CA SER A 25 31.05 3.14 -6.66
C SER A 25 30.17 3.46 -5.45
N SER A 26 30.36 2.78 -4.33
CA SER A 26 29.68 3.09 -3.08
C SER A 26 30.22 4.39 -2.49
N VAL A 27 29.33 5.33 -2.16
CA VAL A 27 29.65 6.61 -1.52
C VAL A 27 28.74 6.85 -0.33
N SER A 28 29.12 7.75 0.58
CA SER A 28 28.24 8.14 1.68
C SER A 28 27.06 9.02 1.21
N PRO A 29 25.98 9.15 1.99
CA PRO A 29 24.84 10.01 1.64
C PRO A 29 25.15 11.52 1.56
N ASP A 30 26.21 11.97 2.23
CA ASP A 30 26.70 13.36 2.23
C ASP A 30 27.66 13.67 1.07
N GLU A 31 28.16 12.65 0.37
CA GLU A 31 28.90 12.79 -0.87
C GLU A 31 27.98 13.00 -2.09
N ASP A 32 28.57 13.33 -3.24
CA ASP A 32 27.85 13.44 -4.50
C ASP A 32 27.57 12.04 -5.10
N TRP A 33 26.29 11.71 -5.28
CA TRP A 33 25.78 10.40 -5.72
C TRP A 33 24.85 10.52 -6.92
N ASN A 34 24.75 9.44 -7.70
CA ASN A 34 23.81 9.34 -8.83
C ASN A 34 22.56 8.53 -8.48
N PHE A 35 22.71 7.49 -7.66
CA PHE A 35 21.62 6.59 -7.31
C PHE A 35 21.56 6.32 -5.80
N TYR A 36 20.46 6.70 -5.15
CA TYR A 36 20.22 6.42 -3.75
C TYR A 36 19.14 5.35 -3.59
N TRP A 37 19.53 4.16 -3.14
CA TRP A 37 18.57 3.19 -2.60
C TRP A 37 18.25 3.52 -1.13
N ALA A 38 17.26 4.38 -0.92
CA ALA A 38 16.91 4.91 0.38
C ALA A 38 15.77 4.13 1.06
N SER A 39 15.78 4.15 2.38
CA SER A 39 14.68 3.70 3.23
C SER A 39 13.49 4.66 3.13
N VAL A 40 12.30 4.18 3.50
CA VAL A 40 11.08 5.01 3.52
C VAL A 40 11.22 6.23 4.44
N VAL A 41 11.99 6.13 5.52
CA VAL A 41 12.24 7.25 6.45
C VAL A 41 13.06 8.34 5.76
N THR A 42 14.15 7.94 5.12
CA THR A 42 15.03 8.85 4.37
C THR A 42 14.30 9.50 3.20
N VAL A 43 13.54 8.73 2.42
CA VAL A 43 12.68 9.25 1.33
C VAL A 43 11.73 10.33 1.83
N ARG A 44 11.09 10.12 2.99
CA ARG A 44 10.20 11.12 3.59
C ARG A 44 10.95 12.38 3.99
N SER A 45 12.15 12.23 4.55
CA SER A 45 13.01 13.37 4.91
C SER A 45 13.42 14.18 3.69
N ILE A 46 13.83 13.51 2.60
CA ILE A 46 14.27 14.14 1.34
C ILE A 46 13.13 14.92 0.68
N PHE A 47 11.92 14.36 0.67
CA PHE A 47 10.76 15.02 0.05
C PHE A 47 9.97 15.95 0.99
N ASN A 48 10.42 16.14 2.24
CA ASN A 48 9.72 17.01 3.17
C ASN A 48 9.98 18.49 2.82
N PRO A 49 8.95 19.29 2.45
CA PRO A 49 9.15 20.70 2.07
C PRO A 49 9.65 21.58 3.21
N SER A 50 9.48 21.17 4.46
CA SER A 50 9.97 21.93 5.63
C SER A 50 11.45 21.70 5.93
N ASN A 51 12.06 20.68 5.31
CA ASN A 51 13.48 20.42 5.46
C ASN A 51 14.22 21.28 4.42
N ASP A 52 15.31 21.92 4.84
CA ASP A 52 16.17 22.72 3.96
C ASP A 52 17.06 21.84 3.06
N HIS A 53 16.61 20.61 2.77
CA HIS A 53 17.33 19.70 1.91
C HIS A 53 17.21 20.16 0.45
N PRO A 54 18.33 20.26 -0.29
CA PRO A 54 18.29 20.61 -1.69
C PRO A 54 17.42 19.60 -2.45
N ARG A 55 16.62 20.11 -3.39
CA ARG A 55 15.89 19.26 -4.33
C ARG A 55 16.89 18.38 -5.08
N LEU A 56 16.45 17.18 -5.43
CA LEU A 56 17.25 16.27 -6.26
C LEU A 56 17.68 16.98 -7.54
N THR A 57 18.95 16.82 -7.90
CA THR A 57 19.49 17.29 -9.18
C THR A 57 19.08 16.36 -10.32
N ASP A 58 19.20 16.82 -11.58
CA ASP A 58 18.80 16.04 -12.76
C ASP A 58 19.54 14.70 -12.92
N ASN A 59 20.70 14.57 -12.28
CA ASN A 59 21.54 13.36 -12.33
C ASN A 59 21.33 12.42 -11.13
N GLN A 60 20.36 12.73 -10.25
CA GLN A 60 20.06 11.98 -9.04
C GLN A 60 18.76 11.19 -9.17
N VAL A 61 18.84 9.91 -8.86
CA VAL A 61 17.71 8.97 -8.88
C VAL A 61 17.55 8.33 -7.51
N ILE A 62 16.30 8.21 -7.05
CA ILE A 62 15.93 7.54 -5.80
C ILE A 62 14.88 6.46 -6.07
N ASN A 63 14.89 5.40 -5.27
CA ASN A 63 14.03 4.21 -5.41
C ASN A 63 12.56 4.40 -5.00
N HIS A 64 12.10 5.64 -4.74
CA HIS A 64 10.73 5.92 -4.35
C HIS A 64 10.21 7.22 -4.95
N PHE A 65 8.95 7.23 -5.40
CA PHE A 65 8.26 8.46 -5.75
C PHE A 65 7.74 9.19 -4.48
N PRO A 66 7.60 10.53 -4.55
CA PRO A 66 6.90 11.28 -3.52
C PRO A 66 5.47 10.76 -3.37
N ASN A 67 4.94 10.78 -2.15
CA ASN A 67 3.60 10.30 -1.83
C ASN A 67 3.32 8.83 -2.19
N HIS A 68 4.34 7.97 -2.29
CA HIS A 68 4.18 6.53 -2.55
C HIS A 68 3.18 5.83 -1.61
N TYR A 69 2.97 6.37 -0.41
CA TYR A 69 2.02 5.86 0.58
C TYR A 69 0.56 5.90 0.12
N GLU A 70 0.21 6.71 -0.89
CA GLU A 70 -1.14 6.77 -1.48
C GLU A 70 -1.58 5.45 -2.11
N LEU A 71 -0.63 4.64 -2.58
CA LEU A 71 -0.88 3.32 -3.15
C LEU A 71 -0.48 2.17 -2.21
N THR A 72 0.47 2.39 -1.30
CA THR A 72 0.98 1.32 -0.42
C THR A 72 0.28 1.21 0.93
N ARG A 73 -0.38 2.26 1.41
CA ARG A 73 -1.25 2.18 2.59
C ARG A 73 -2.64 1.67 2.18
N LYS A 74 -3.18 0.70 2.93
CA LYS A 74 -4.43 0.01 2.55
C LYS A 74 -5.64 0.95 2.51
N ASP A 75 -5.68 1.89 3.44
CA ASP A 75 -6.76 2.87 3.54
C ASP A 75 -6.77 3.85 2.37
N LEU A 76 -5.60 4.40 2.04
CA LEU A 76 -5.45 5.33 0.92
C LEU A 76 -5.65 4.63 -0.42
N MET A 77 -5.11 3.43 -0.58
CA MET A 77 -5.32 2.63 -1.80
C MET A 77 -6.81 2.42 -2.09
N VAL A 78 -7.60 1.99 -1.08
CA VAL A 78 -9.04 1.80 -1.23
C VAL A 78 -9.76 3.12 -1.52
N LYS A 79 -9.41 4.21 -0.82
CA LYS A 79 -9.98 5.53 -1.08
C LYS A 79 -9.69 6.02 -2.50
N ASN A 80 -8.45 5.87 -2.96
CA ASN A 80 -8.01 6.29 -4.27
C ASN A 80 -8.70 5.50 -5.37
N ILE A 81 -8.90 4.18 -5.19
CA ILE A 81 -9.60 3.36 -6.19
C ILE A 81 -11.11 3.67 -6.21
N LYS A 82 -11.73 3.91 -5.05
CA LYS A 82 -13.13 4.41 -4.99
C LYS A 82 -13.27 5.79 -5.65
N ARG A 83 -12.27 6.68 -5.52
CA ARG A 83 -12.26 7.98 -6.22
C ARG A 83 -12.12 7.79 -7.73
N TYR A 84 -11.15 6.98 -8.15
CA TYR A 84 -10.88 6.68 -9.56
C TYR A 84 -12.11 6.10 -10.28
N ARG A 85 -12.81 5.13 -9.67
CA ARG A 85 -14.06 4.58 -10.23
C ARG A 85 -15.12 5.67 -10.43
N ARG A 86 -15.31 6.60 -9.48
CA ARG A 86 -16.30 7.69 -9.60
C ARG A 86 -15.93 8.71 -10.68
N GLU A 87 -14.65 9.02 -10.82
CA GLU A 87 -14.16 9.93 -11.88
C GLU A 87 -14.40 9.31 -13.26
N LEU A 88 -14.03 8.05 -13.44
CA LEU A 88 -14.26 7.33 -14.69
C LEU A 88 -15.75 7.17 -15.03
N GLU A 89 -16.62 6.93 -14.04
CA GLU A 89 -18.08 6.90 -14.24
C GLU A 89 -18.62 8.25 -14.71
N LYS A 90 -18.13 9.35 -14.12
CA LYS A 90 -18.52 10.72 -14.52
C LYS A 90 -18.07 11.03 -15.95
N ASP A 91 -16.90 10.55 -16.34
CA ASP A 91 -16.31 10.78 -17.66
C ASP A 91 -16.86 9.81 -18.73
N GLY A 92 -17.76 8.89 -18.36
CA GLY A 92 -18.32 7.89 -19.27
C GLY A 92 -17.28 6.90 -19.82
N ASN A 93 -16.21 6.66 -19.06
CA ASN A 93 -15.10 5.82 -19.51
C ASN A 93 -15.50 4.34 -19.55
N LEU A 94 -15.15 3.64 -20.63
CA LEU A 94 -15.44 2.21 -20.85
C LEU A 94 -14.90 1.30 -19.73
N LEU A 95 -13.84 1.70 -19.03
CA LEU A 95 -13.32 0.93 -17.89
C LEU A 95 -14.32 0.82 -16.73
N CYS A 96 -15.30 1.74 -16.65
CA CYS A 96 -16.36 1.73 -15.65
C CYS A 96 -17.64 1.02 -16.11
N GLU A 97 -17.60 0.32 -17.25
CA GLU A 97 -18.70 -0.52 -17.70
C GLU A 97 -19.10 -1.54 -16.63
N LYS A 98 -20.41 -1.67 -16.41
CA LYS A 98 -21.01 -2.64 -15.51
C LYS A 98 -21.64 -3.78 -16.29
N ASP A 99 -21.63 -4.98 -15.72
CA ASP A 99 -22.41 -6.11 -16.23
C ASP A 99 -23.90 -5.98 -15.86
N ASP A 100 -24.70 -6.96 -16.28
CA ASP A 100 -26.15 -6.99 -16.04
C ASP A 100 -26.51 -7.06 -14.54
N THR A 101 -25.54 -7.40 -13.67
CA THR A 101 -25.71 -7.44 -12.22
C THR A 101 -25.32 -6.12 -11.55
N GLY A 102 -24.83 -5.14 -12.31
CA GLY A 102 -24.37 -3.85 -11.82
C GLY A 102 -22.94 -3.84 -11.27
N VAL A 103 -22.16 -4.90 -11.51
CA VAL A 103 -20.76 -5.03 -11.07
C VAL A 103 -19.81 -4.54 -12.15
N HIS A 104 -18.74 -3.81 -11.77
CA HIS A 104 -17.76 -3.27 -12.73
C HIS A 104 -16.99 -4.41 -13.43
N LYS A 105 -17.06 -4.48 -14.77
CA LYS A 105 -16.41 -5.54 -15.57
C LYS A 105 -14.89 -5.56 -15.42
N TYR A 106 -14.25 -4.38 -15.46
CA TYR A 106 -12.79 -4.27 -15.44
C TYR A 106 -12.22 -3.82 -14.09
N LEU A 107 -13.08 -3.25 -13.24
CA LEU A 107 -12.64 -2.63 -11.98
C LEU A 107 -13.06 -3.42 -10.74
N ASP A 108 -13.70 -4.59 -10.85
CA ASP A 108 -14.07 -5.44 -9.71
C ASP A 108 -12.93 -6.38 -9.26
N PHE A 109 -11.78 -5.79 -8.89
CA PHE A 109 -10.61 -6.53 -8.39
C PHE A 109 -10.27 -6.23 -6.94
N ILE A 110 -11.12 -5.45 -6.24
CA ILE A 110 -10.94 -5.10 -4.82
C ILE A 110 -12.18 -5.50 -4.05
N PRO A 111 -12.06 -6.39 -3.05
CA PRO A 111 -13.20 -6.75 -2.21
C PRO A 111 -13.80 -5.53 -1.50
N VAL A 112 -15.10 -5.59 -1.23
CA VAL A 112 -15.81 -4.58 -0.44
C VAL A 112 -15.05 -4.30 0.85
N THR A 113 -14.64 -3.05 1.03
CA THR A 113 -13.79 -2.61 2.13
C THR A 113 -14.31 -1.33 2.76
N TYR A 114 -14.28 -1.29 4.10
CA TYR A 114 -14.70 -0.18 4.95
C TYR A 114 -13.55 0.30 5.85
N MET A 115 -13.56 1.59 6.16
CA MET A 115 -12.58 2.28 6.98
C MET A 115 -13.02 2.39 8.44
N MET A 116 -12.34 1.74 9.37
CA MET A 116 -12.70 1.80 10.79
C MET A 116 -11.93 2.92 11.52
N PRO A 117 -12.59 3.72 12.37
CA PRO A 117 -13.99 3.61 12.80
C PRO A 117 -15.02 4.35 11.93
N ALA A 118 -14.59 5.13 10.94
CA ALA A 118 -15.44 6.06 10.18
C ALA A 118 -16.65 5.41 9.48
N ASP A 119 -16.46 4.22 8.90
CA ASP A 119 -17.45 3.47 8.14
C ASP A 119 -18.13 2.37 8.99
N TYR A 120 -18.04 2.43 10.33
CA TYR A 120 -18.59 1.38 11.20
C TYR A 120 -20.07 1.11 10.94
N ASN A 121 -20.88 2.16 10.78
CA ASN A 121 -22.32 2.01 10.56
C ASN A 121 -22.62 1.33 9.22
N LEU A 122 -21.94 1.74 8.15
CA LEU A 122 -22.07 1.13 6.82
C LEU A 122 -21.69 -0.35 6.84
N PHE A 123 -20.58 -0.68 7.52
CA PHE A 123 -20.18 -2.07 7.72
C PHE A 123 -21.22 -2.84 8.55
N ALA A 124 -21.76 -2.24 9.62
CA ALA A 124 -22.75 -2.89 10.49
C ALA A 124 -24.10 -3.12 9.80
N ASP A 125 -24.49 -2.27 8.85
CA ASP A 125 -25.62 -2.50 7.96
C ASP A 125 -25.35 -3.68 7.02
N ASP A 126 -24.17 -3.72 6.38
CA ASP A 126 -23.82 -4.78 5.44
C ASP A 126 -23.71 -6.15 6.12
N PHE A 127 -23.07 -6.20 7.29
CA PHE A 127 -22.98 -7.40 8.11
C PHE A 127 -24.37 -7.91 8.55
N ARG A 128 -25.34 -7.02 8.79
CA ARG A 128 -26.71 -7.42 9.14
C ARG A 128 -27.47 -8.02 7.96
N ARG A 129 -27.23 -7.53 6.74
CA ARG A 129 -27.84 -8.07 5.52
C ARG A 129 -27.34 -9.48 5.23
N ASP A 130 -26.05 -9.73 5.47
CA ASP A 130 -25.45 -11.03 5.24
C ASP A 130 -24.46 -11.41 6.35
N PRO A 131 -24.96 -12.03 7.44
CA PRO A 131 -24.15 -12.34 8.63
C PRO A 131 -23.24 -13.56 8.44
N ASN A 132 -23.40 -14.32 7.34
CA ASN A 132 -22.63 -15.54 7.10
C ASN A 132 -21.26 -15.26 6.47
N HIS A 133 -21.07 -14.06 5.94
CA HIS A 133 -19.79 -13.68 5.35
C HIS A 133 -18.70 -13.51 6.40
N THR A 134 -17.53 -14.04 6.07
CA THR A 134 -16.31 -13.78 6.82
C THR A 134 -15.69 -12.47 6.34
N TRP A 135 -15.20 -11.69 7.29
CA TRP A 135 -14.51 -10.43 7.08
C TRP A 135 -13.09 -10.52 7.61
N ILE A 136 -12.17 -9.77 7.02
CA ILE A 136 -10.78 -9.68 7.46
C ILE A 136 -10.46 -8.25 7.85
N MET A 137 -10.08 -8.06 9.12
CA MET A 137 -9.59 -6.78 9.63
C MET A 137 -8.07 -6.72 9.55
N LYS A 138 -7.55 -5.58 9.10
CA LYS A 138 -6.12 -5.33 8.92
C LYS A 138 -5.77 -3.92 9.38
N PRO A 139 -4.64 -3.68 10.06
CA PRO A 139 -4.16 -2.33 10.30
C PRO A 139 -3.79 -1.65 8.97
N ALA A 140 -4.17 -0.38 8.82
CA ALA A 140 -4.03 0.35 7.56
C ALA A 140 -2.57 0.47 7.11
N ALA A 141 -1.66 0.78 8.05
CA ALA A 141 -0.26 1.11 7.78
C ALA A 141 0.75 0.00 8.18
N ARG A 142 0.31 -1.19 8.63
CA ARG A 142 1.21 -2.30 8.98
C ARG A 142 1.37 -3.34 7.87
N ALA A 143 2.39 -4.19 7.97
CA ALA A 143 2.70 -5.27 7.03
C ALA A 143 2.94 -6.61 7.75
N GLN A 144 3.30 -7.66 7.00
CA GLN A 144 3.70 -8.99 7.50
C GLN A 144 2.60 -9.76 8.26
N GLY A 145 1.33 -9.50 7.98
CA GLY A 145 0.22 -10.19 8.65
C GLY A 145 0.00 -9.80 10.12
N LYS A 146 0.81 -8.89 10.67
CA LYS A 146 0.72 -8.47 12.08
C LYS A 146 -0.57 -7.68 12.32
N GLY A 147 -1.34 -8.10 13.32
CA GLY A 147 -2.60 -7.45 13.70
C GLY A 147 -3.78 -7.77 12.79
N ILE A 148 -3.65 -8.77 11.91
CA ILE A 148 -4.76 -9.26 11.09
C ILE A 148 -5.60 -10.26 11.88
N PHE A 149 -6.92 -10.16 11.76
CA PHE A 149 -7.84 -11.14 12.33
C PHE A 149 -9.11 -11.26 11.48
N LEU A 150 -9.75 -12.42 11.58
CA LEU A 150 -11.01 -12.71 10.90
C LEU A 150 -12.19 -12.39 11.83
N ILE A 151 -13.28 -11.94 11.23
CA ILE A 151 -14.54 -11.66 11.90
C ILE A 151 -15.66 -12.38 11.16
N ASN A 152 -16.42 -13.15 11.91
CA ASN A 152 -17.66 -13.78 11.48
C ASN A 152 -18.82 -13.50 12.44
N LYS A 153 -18.58 -12.75 13.53
CA LYS A 153 -19.60 -12.34 14.51
C LYS A 153 -19.37 -10.90 14.93
N MET A 154 -20.43 -10.09 14.95
CA MET A 154 -20.36 -8.68 15.38
C MET A 154 -19.80 -8.50 16.80
N SER A 155 -19.99 -9.49 17.68
CA SER A 155 -19.43 -9.48 19.04
C SER A 155 -17.90 -9.45 19.06
N GLN A 156 -17.22 -10.00 18.06
CA GLN A 156 -15.75 -10.00 17.97
C GLN A 156 -15.20 -8.58 17.76
N ILE A 157 -15.91 -7.72 17.02
CA ILE A 157 -15.54 -6.31 16.83
C ILE A 157 -15.72 -5.53 18.12
N LYS A 158 -16.86 -5.73 18.81
CA LYS A 158 -17.14 -5.08 20.10
C LYS A 158 -16.11 -5.47 21.15
N LYS A 159 -15.73 -6.75 21.20
CA LYS A 159 -14.66 -7.25 22.08
C LYS A 159 -13.33 -6.61 21.74
N TRP A 160 -12.94 -6.58 20.46
CA TRP A 160 -11.70 -5.92 20.03
C TRP A 160 -11.65 -4.43 20.39
N SER A 161 -12.78 -3.72 20.26
CA SER A 161 -12.89 -2.31 20.65
C SER A 161 -12.84 -2.09 22.17
N ARG A 162 -13.29 -3.06 22.98
CA ARG A 162 -13.32 -2.99 24.45
C ARG A 162 -12.02 -3.46 25.10
N ASP A 163 -11.36 -4.45 24.52
CA ASP A 163 -10.17 -5.12 25.06
C ASP A 163 -8.90 -4.24 25.08
N GLY A 164 -9.02 -2.93 24.83
CA GLY A 164 -7.94 -2.00 25.17
C GLY A 164 -6.59 -2.39 24.57
N LYS A 165 -6.55 -3.01 23.39
CA LYS A 165 -5.39 -2.88 22.49
C LYS A 165 -5.34 -1.46 21.90
N SER A 166 -5.82 -0.47 22.67
CA SER A 166 -5.17 0.83 22.77
C SER A 166 -3.68 0.56 22.95
N ILE A 167 -3.00 0.72 21.82
CA ILE A 167 -1.75 1.46 21.71
C ILE A 167 -1.53 2.30 22.97
N PRO A 168 -0.35 2.24 23.61
CA PRO A 168 -0.01 3.10 24.73
C PRO A 168 -0.52 4.52 24.46
N ALA A 169 -1.19 5.12 25.44
CA ALA A 169 -1.79 6.45 25.37
C ALA A 169 -0.81 7.59 24.99
N ALA A 170 0.46 7.25 24.72
CA ALA A 170 1.52 8.12 24.23
C ALA A 170 1.62 8.21 22.69
N ALA A 171 0.82 7.48 21.91
CA ALA A 171 0.80 7.63 20.45
C ALA A 171 -0.34 8.59 20.01
N PRO A 172 -0.04 9.73 19.37
CA PRO A 172 -1.02 10.79 19.09
C PRO A 172 -2.06 10.45 18.01
N THR A 173 -2.12 9.22 17.50
CA THR A 173 -3.08 8.81 16.46
C THR A 173 -3.71 7.46 16.78
N ARG A 174 -5.04 7.42 16.86
CA ARG A 174 -5.80 6.16 16.92
C ARG A 174 -5.47 5.34 15.66
N GLU A 175 -4.99 4.12 15.82
CA GLU A 175 -4.62 3.29 14.67
C GLU A 175 -5.86 2.96 13.83
N THR A 176 -5.77 3.29 12.54
CA THR A 176 -6.84 3.08 11.56
C THR A 176 -6.80 1.64 11.06
N PHE A 177 -7.97 1.02 10.95
CA PHE A 177 -8.11 -0.33 10.41
C PHE A 177 -8.94 -0.30 9.13
N VAL A 178 -8.70 -1.28 8.27
CA VAL A 178 -9.57 -1.61 7.15
C VAL A 178 -10.25 -2.94 7.45
N ILE A 179 -11.56 -3.02 7.20
CA ILE A 179 -12.31 -4.27 7.23
C ILE A 179 -12.77 -4.58 5.81
N SER A 180 -12.37 -5.74 5.31
CA SER A 180 -12.60 -6.17 3.93
C SER A 180 -13.35 -7.49 3.93
N LYS A 181 -14.25 -7.68 2.96
CA LYS A 181 -14.87 -8.97 2.70
C LYS A 181 -13.77 -10.00 2.44
N TYR A 182 -13.82 -11.15 3.12
CA TYR A 182 -12.84 -12.21 2.93
C TYR A 182 -13.18 -13.02 1.68
N ILE A 183 -12.17 -13.35 0.88
CA ILE A 183 -12.32 -14.27 -0.27
C ILE A 183 -12.28 -15.69 0.29
N ASP A 184 -13.46 -16.29 0.39
CA ASP A 184 -13.75 -17.59 0.99
C ASP A 184 -13.44 -18.78 0.08
N ASN A 185 -13.55 -18.58 -1.24
CA ASN A 185 -13.20 -19.58 -2.27
C ASN A 185 -11.93 -19.20 -3.05
N PRO A 186 -10.73 -19.18 -2.42
CA PRO A 186 -9.49 -18.92 -3.14
C PRO A 186 -9.08 -20.12 -4.00
N LEU A 187 -8.34 -19.86 -5.08
CA LEU A 187 -7.66 -20.92 -5.82
C LEU A 187 -6.69 -21.67 -4.89
N LEU A 188 -6.73 -23.00 -4.95
CA LEU A 188 -5.90 -23.88 -4.13
C LEU A 188 -4.93 -24.67 -5.01
N ILE A 189 -3.68 -24.81 -4.56
CA ILE A 189 -2.70 -25.71 -5.15
C ILE A 189 -2.39 -26.78 -4.11
N GLY A 190 -2.66 -28.05 -4.41
CA GLY A 190 -2.51 -29.15 -3.46
C GLY A 190 -3.31 -28.95 -2.16
N GLY A 191 -4.51 -28.37 -2.26
CA GLY A 191 -5.38 -28.08 -1.11
C GLY A 191 -4.92 -26.91 -0.22
N LYS A 192 -3.87 -26.18 -0.61
CA LYS A 192 -3.34 -25.04 0.15
C LYS A 192 -3.63 -23.73 -0.58
N LYS A 193 -4.09 -22.73 0.19
CA LYS A 193 -4.20 -21.34 -0.25
C LYS A 193 -2.81 -20.75 -0.46
N PHE A 194 -2.65 -19.94 -1.49
CA PHE A 194 -1.43 -19.19 -1.77
C PHE A 194 -1.76 -17.73 -2.14
N ASP A 195 -0.73 -16.88 -2.19
CA ASP A 195 -0.81 -15.55 -2.77
C ASP A 195 0.22 -15.40 -3.91
N LEU A 196 -0.01 -14.42 -4.78
CA LEU A 196 0.92 -14.06 -5.84
C LEU A 196 1.66 -12.78 -5.46
N ARG A 197 2.99 -12.82 -5.52
CA ARG A 197 3.82 -11.62 -5.41
C ARG A 197 4.29 -11.19 -6.80
N LEU A 198 3.72 -10.09 -7.28
CA LEU A 198 4.14 -9.43 -8.51
C LEU A 198 5.03 -8.23 -8.16
N TYR A 199 6.08 -8.01 -8.95
CA TYR A 199 6.99 -6.87 -8.81
C TYR A 199 6.77 -5.94 -9.99
N VAL A 200 6.30 -4.72 -9.72
CA VAL A 200 6.09 -3.70 -10.76
C VAL A 200 7.14 -2.60 -10.57
N LEU A 201 7.92 -2.33 -11.61
CA LEU A 201 8.84 -1.19 -11.66
C LEU A 201 8.16 -0.01 -12.35
N VAL A 202 7.98 1.09 -11.63
CA VAL A 202 7.52 2.36 -12.21
C VAL A 202 8.74 3.25 -12.39
N THR A 203 9.01 3.72 -13.61
CA THR A 203 10.16 4.59 -13.89
C THR A 203 9.77 6.04 -14.15
N SER A 204 8.51 6.31 -14.50
CA SER A 204 7.98 7.67 -14.65
C SER A 204 6.46 7.67 -14.47
N PHE A 205 5.92 8.80 -13.98
CA PHE A 205 4.48 9.11 -13.98
C PHE A 205 4.09 10.11 -15.07
N LYS A 206 5.06 10.74 -15.74
CA LYS A 206 4.84 11.76 -16.78
C LYS A 206 5.89 11.61 -17.91
N PRO A 207 5.58 10.85 -18.98
CA PRO A 207 4.44 9.96 -19.12
C PRO A 207 4.56 8.73 -18.19
N LEU A 208 3.43 8.08 -17.88
CA LEU A 208 3.42 6.86 -17.07
C LEU A 208 4.20 5.74 -17.79
N LYS A 209 5.20 5.16 -17.12
CA LYS A 209 5.98 4.02 -17.60
C LYS A 209 6.11 2.98 -16.48
N CYS A 210 5.55 1.80 -16.72
CA CYS A 210 5.50 0.69 -15.78
C CYS A 210 5.97 -0.61 -16.46
N TYR A 211 6.69 -1.45 -15.72
CA TYR A 211 7.16 -2.76 -16.15
C TYR A 211 6.70 -3.79 -15.12
N LEU A 212 6.13 -4.91 -15.57
CA LEU A 212 5.72 -6.05 -14.75
C LEU A 212 6.71 -7.20 -14.95
#